data_AF-A0AAU9SBJ6-F1
#
_entry.id   AF-A0AAU9SBJ6-F1
#
_cell.length_a   1.000
_cell.length_b   1.000
_cell.length_c   1.000
_cell.angle_alpha   90.00
_cell.angle_beta   90.00
_cell.angle_gamma   90.00
#
_symmetry.space_group_name_H-M   'P 1'
#
loop_
_entity.id
_entity.type
_entity.pdbx_description
1 polymer ?
#
loop_
_entity_poly.entity_id
_entity_poly.type
_entity_poly.pdbx_seq_one_letter_code
_entity_poly.pdbx_strand_id
1 'polypeptide(L)'
;MHLSENEGVEGNTFVVTGGLGFVGAALCLELVRRGARQVRSFDLRDYSPWSDELRNSGVRCIRGSLSLPIEHFYPAFSFDL
;
A
#
# COMPACT_ATOMS: atom_id res chain seq x y z
N MET A 1 -13.73 -24.41 6.62
CA MET A 1 -13.39 -23.21 7.42
C MET A 1 -14.21 -22.05 6.86
N HIS A 2 -14.95 -21.34 7.70
CA HIS A 2 -15.59 -20.08 7.32
C HIS A 2 -14.76 -18.99 7.99
N LEU A 3 -13.78 -18.46 7.25
CA LEU A 3 -12.95 -17.36 7.72
C LEU A 3 -13.79 -16.08 7.67
N SER A 4 -13.60 -15.17 8.61
CA SER A 4 -14.25 -13.85 8.55
C SER A 4 -13.66 -13.02 7.40
N GLU A 5 -14.42 -12.04 6.87
CA GLU A 5 -13.91 -11.19 5.77
C GLU A 5 -12.62 -10.43 6.12
N ASN A 6 -12.41 -10.18 7.41
CA ASN A 6 -11.28 -9.42 7.96
C ASN A 6 -10.11 -10.31 8.39
N GLU A 7 -10.30 -11.63 8.41
CA GLU A 7 -9.30 -12.56 8.90
C GLU A 7 -8.02 -12.48 8.05
N GLY A 8 -6.88 -12.33 8.71
CA GLY A 8 -5.59 -12.11 8.05
C GLY A 8 -5.33 -10.66 7.60
N VAL A 9 -6.30 -9.75 7.72
CA VAL A 9 -6.15 -8.33 7.33
C VAL A 9 -6.19 -7.39 8.54
N GLU A 10 -7.17 -7.57 9.43
CA GLU A 10 -7.35 -6.66 10.58
C GLU A 10 -6.09 -6.60 11.46
N GLY A 11 -5.66 -5.39 11.81
CA GLY A 11 -4.48 -5.15 12.64
C GLY A 11 -3.12 -5.32 11.94
N ASN A 12 -3.09 -5.84 10.71
CA ASN A 12 -1.85 -6.07 9.96
C ASN A 12 -1.41 -4.86 9.12
N THR A 13 -0.15 -4.86 8.70
CA THR A 13 0.44 -3.83 7.81
C THR A 13 0.73 -4.41 6.44
N PHE A 14 0.33 -3.67 5.40
CA PHE A 14 0.45 -4.09 4.01
C PHE A 14 1.22 -3.08 3.17
N VAL A 15 1.97 -3.62 2.22
CA VAL A 15 2.56 -2.86 1.12
C VAL A 15 1.98 -3.43 -0.17
N VAL A 16 1.38 -2.58 -1.00
CA VAL A 16 0.84 -2.96 -2.31
C VAL A 16 1.74 -2.39 -3.40
N THR A 17 2.51 -3.26 -4.05
CA THR A 17 3.32 -2.88 -5.21
C THR A 17 2.44 -2.68 -6.43
N GLY A 18 2.68 -1.64 -7.23
CA GLY A 18 1.74 -1.23 -8.29
C GLY A 18 0.46 -0.59 -7.73
N GLY A 19 0.51 -0.08 -6.50
CA GLY A 19 -0.66 0.41 -5.77
C GLY A 19 -1.34 1.64 -6.39
N LEU A 20 -0.68 2.35 -7.30
CA LEU A 20 -1.30 3.43 -8.08
C LEU A 20 -1.93 2.94 -9.39
N GLY A 21 -1.97 1.63 -9.64
CA GLY A 21 -2.69 1.01 -10.76
C GLY A 21 -4.13 0.68 -10.38
N PHE A 22 -4.99 0.40 -11.36
CA PHE A 22 -6.41 0.14 -11.13
C PHE A 22 -6.67 -0.94 -10.07
N VAL A 23 -6.08 -2.13 -10.23
CA VAL A 23 -6.25 -3.25 -9.29
C VAL A 23 -5.58 -2.97 -7.95
N GLY A 24 -4.37 -2.38 -7.98
CA GLY A 24 -3.61 -2.07 -6.77
C GLY A 24 -4.33 -1.05 -5.88
N ALA A 25 -4.93 -0.03 -6.48
CA ALA A 25 -5.68 0.99 -5.76
C ALA A 25 -6.94 0.39 -5.10
N ALA A 26 -7.71 -0.40 -5.86
CA ALA A 26 -8.88 -1.10 -5.31
C ALA A 26 -8.51 -2.03 -4.15
N LEU A 27 -7.39 -2.76 -4.27
CA LEU A 27 -6.88 -3.61 -3.19
C LEU A 27 -6.46 -2.78 -1.96
N CYS A 28 -5.80 -1.64 -2.15
CA CYS A 28 -5.44 -0.77 -1.02
C CYS A 28 -6.67 -0.32 -0.24
N LEU A 29 -7.72 0.13 -0.94
CA LEU A 29 -8.98 0.57 -0.32
C LEU A 29 -9.67 -0.58 0.41
N GLU A 30 -9.65 -1.78 -0.17
CA GLU A 30 -10.25 -2.96 0.45
C GLU A 30 -9.50 -3.41 1.71
N LEU A 31 -8.16 -3.32 1.72
CA LEU A 31 -7.36 -3.58 2.91
C LEU A 31 -7.68 -2.59 4.04
N VAL A 32 -7.82 -1.31 3.71
CA VAL A 32 -8.27 -0.28 4.68
C VAL A 32 -9.67 -0.62 5.21
N ARG A 33 -10.62 -0.94 4.32
CA ARG A 33 -12.01 -1.29 4.68
C ARG A 33 -12.08 -2.47 5.66
N ARG A 34 -11.17 -3.44 5.52
CA ARG A 34 -11.07 -4.66 6.35
C ARG A 34 -10.27 -4.47 7.64
N GLY A 35 -9.87 -3.24 7.97
CA GLY A 35 -9.25 -2.92 9.25
C GLY A 35 -7.73 -3.11 9.29
N ALA A 36 -7.04 -3.07 8.15
CA ALA A 36 -5.58 -3.03 8.14
C ALA A 36 -5.06 -1.85 9.00
N ARG A 37 -4.05 -2.12 9.84
CA ARG A 37 -3.40 -1.11 10.68
C ARG A 37 -2.69 -0.05 9.84
N GLN A 38 -2.02 -0.47 8.77
CA GLN A 38 -1.37 0.43 7.81
C GLN A 38 -1.44 -0.17 6.40
N VAL A 39 -1.67 0.69 5.41
CA VAL A 39 -1.58 0.33 4.00
C VAL A 39 -0.66 1.32 3.31
N ARG A 40 0.34 0.81 2.58
CA ARG A 40 1.29 1.61 1.81
C ARG A 40 1.20 1.22 0.34
N SER A 41 0.88 2.16 -0.53
CA SER A 41 0.98 1.97 -1.98
C SER A 41 2.42 2.21 -2.40
N PHE A 42 3.05 1.25 -3.06
CA PHE A 42 4.40 1.37 -3.62
C PHE A 42 4.34 1.31 -5.15
N ASP A 43 4.75 2.37 -5.85
CA ASP A 43 4.64 2.44 -7.32
C ASP A 43 5.79 3.25 -7.94
N LEU A 44 6.05 3.04 -9.24
CA LEU A 44 7.02 3.84 -9.99
C LEU A 44 6.54 5.28 -10.21
N ARG A 45 5.22 5.46 -10.22
CA ARG A 45 4.55 6.74 -10.45
C ARG A 45 4.46 7.55 -9.15
N ASP A 46 4.54 8.87 -9.27
CA ASP A 46 4.25 9.79 -8.16
C ASP A 46 2.75 10.00 -7.95
N TYR A 47 1.97 9.83 -9.03
CA TYR A 47 0.55 10.15 -9.08
C TYR A 47 -0.21 9.29 -10.09
N SER A 48 -1.51 9.14 -9.85
CA SER A 48 -2.52 8.52 -10.70
C SER A 48 -3.91 9.07 -10.34
N PRO A 49 -4.94 8.82 -11.16
CA PRO A 49 -6.31 9.24 -10.84
C PRO A 49 -6.85 8.75 -9.48
N TRP A 50 -6.26 7.68 -8.90
CA TRP A 50 -6.65 7.12 -7.61
C TRP A 50 -5.87 7.71 -6.42
N SER A 51 -4.87 8.57 -6.66
CA SER A 51 -3.94 9.01 -5.62
C SER A 51 -4.60 9.80 -4.50
N ASP A 52 -5.53 10.69 -4.82
CA ASP A 52 -6.24 11.49 -3.82
C ASP A 52 -7.15 10.62 -2.95
N GLU A 53 -7.89 9.69 -3.56
CA GLU A 53 -8.75 8.74 -2.85
C GLU A 53 -7.94 7.83 -1.90
N LEU A 54 -6.80 7.33 -2.37
CA LEU A 54 -5.88 6.55 -1.54
C LEU A 54 -5.36 7.36 -0.34
N ARG A 55 -4.91 8.60 -0.56
CA ARG A 55 -4.42 9.46 0.53
C ARG A 55 -5.54 9.80 1.53
N ASN A 56 -6.73 10.12 1.03
CA ASN A 56 -7.89 10.45 1.85
C ASN A 56 -8.39 9.25 2.68
N SER A 57 -8.17 8.01 2.22
CA SER A 57 -8.45 6.79 2.99
C SER A 57 -7.33 6.39 3.96
N GLY A 58 -6.25 7.18 4.05
CA GLY A 58 -5.13 6.92 4.96
C GLY A 58 -4.02 6.03 4.36
N VAL A 59 -4.08 5.70 3.07
CA VAL A 59 -3.02 4.96 2.39
C VAL A 59 -1.82 5.88 2.15
N ARG A 60 -0.63 5.45 2.58
CA ARG A 60 0.62 6.16 2.28
C ARG A 60 1.13 5.79 0.90
N CYS A 61 1.17 6.74 -0.04
CA CYS A 61 1.78 6.54 -1.36
C CYS A 61 3.30 6.78 -1.30
N ILE A 62 4.08 5.79 -1.72
CA ILE A 62 5.54 5.80 -1.76
C ILE A 62 5.96 5.53 -3.21
N ARG A 63 6.83 6.39 -3.75
CA ARG A 63 7.44 6.14 -5.03
C ARG A 63 8.69 5.28 -4.89
N GLY A 64 8.84 4.30 -5.77
CA GLY A 64 10.10 3.61 -5.97
C GLY A 64 10.00 2.46 -6.98
N SER A 65 11.10 1.75 -7.12
CA SER A 65 11.27 0.68 -8.10
C SER A 65 11.72 -0.61 -7.42
N LEU A 66 11.09 -1.74 -7.76
CA LEU A 66 11.54 -3.06 -7.27
C LEU A 66 12.83 -3.53 -7.95
N SER A 67 13.24 -2.89 -9.05
CA SER A 67 14.44 -3.24 -9.81
C SER A 67 15.68 -2.49 -9.35
N LEU A 68 15.54 -1.51 -8.46
CA LEU A 68 16.69 -0.76 -7.93
C LEU A 68 17.20 -1.43 -6.65
N PRO A 69 18.53 -1.46 -6.43
CA PRO A 69 19.11 -1.90 -5.15
C PRO A 69 18.62 -1.06 -3.97
N ILE A 70 18.61 -1.66 -2.78
CA ILE A 70 18.25 -1.01 -1.49
C ILE A 70 19.10 0.25 -1.23
N GLU A 71 20.30 0.31 -1.78
CA GLU A 71 21.23 1.45 -1.66
C GLU A 71 20.67 2.75 -2.25
N HIS A 72 19.79 2.65 -3.26
CA HIS A 72 19.12 3.81 -3.86
C HIS A 72 17.92 4.30 -3.06
N PHE A 73 17.60 3.64 -1.95
CA PHE A 73 16.41 3.88 -1.14
C PHE A 73 16.72 4.50 0.23
N TYR A 74 17.98 4.80 0.54
CA TYR A 74 18.35 5.50 1.77
C TYR A 74 18.27 7.04 1.59
N PRO A 75 17.64 7.77 2.54
CA PRO A 75 17.06 7.33 3.82
C PRO A 75 15.55 7.01 3.74
N ALA A 76 14.97 6.94 2.54
CA ALA A 76 13.52 6.87 2.31
C ALA A 76 12.85 5.55 2.78
N PHE A 77 13.62 4.52 3.12
CA PHE A 77 13.13 3.17 3.43
C PHE A 77 13.57 2.66 4.82
N SER A 78 13.07 3.28 5.90
CA SER A 78 12.86 2.53 7.14
C SER A 78 11.49 1.86 7.07
N PHE A 79 11.48 0.56 6.80
CA PHE A 79 10.30 -0.26 7.07
C PHE A 79 10.25 -0.49 8.58
N ASP A 80 9.59 0.41 9.31
CA ASP A 80 9.05 0.08 10.64
C ASP A 80 7.91 -0.92 10.42
N LEU A 81 8.27 -2.20 10.24
CA LEU A 81 7.34 -3.33 10.22
C LEU A 81 6.95 -3.70 11.65
#